data_AF-A0A3Q2DZ64-F1
#
_entry.id   AF-A0A3Q2DZ64-F1
#
_cell.length_a   1.000
_cell.length_b   1.000
_cell.length_c   1.000
_cell.angle_alpha   90.00
_cell.angle_beta   90.00
_cell.angle_gamma   90.00
#
_symmetry.space_group_name_H-M   'P 1'
#
loop_
_entity.id
_entity.type
_entity.pdbx_description
1 polymer ?
#
loop_
_entity_poly.entity_id
_entity_poly.type
_entity_poly.pdbx_seq_one_letter_code
_entity_poly.pdbx_strand_id
1 'polypeptide(L)' 'MKELGSGQYGQVRLGMWRAQHKVAIKAIKEGAMYEEDFIEEARLMM' A
#
# COMPACT_ATOMS: atom_id res chain seq x y z
N MET A 1 -6.71 -2.34 -13.10
CA MET A 1 -7.01 -1.88 -11.72
C MET A 1 -7.30 -0.39 -11.76
N LYS A 2 -8.39 0.07 -11.14
CA LYS A 2 -8.78 1.49 -11.12
C LYS A 2 -7.89 2.25 -10.13
N GLU A 3 -7.35 3.39 -10.52
CA GLU A 3 -6.67 4.30 -9.59
C GLU A 3 -7.69 4.94 -8.65
N LEU A 4 -7.35 5.00 -7.36
CA LEU A 4 -8.15 5.63 -6.32
C LEU A 4 -7.57 6.99 -5.89
N GLY A 5 -6.26 7.19 -6.06
CA GLY A 5 -5.59 8.45 -5.83
C GLY A 5 -4.07 8.29 -5.68
N SER A 6 -3.38 9.40 -5.41
CA SER A 6 -1.95 9.46 -5.19
C SER A 6 -1.60 10.46 -4.08
N GLY A 7 -0.50 10.24 -3.36
CA GLY A 7 0.00 11.14 -2.34
C GLY A 7 1.52 11.09 -2.17
N GLN A 8 2.02 11.70 -1.09
CA GLN A 8 3.45 11.84 -0.80
C GLN A 8 4.25 10.55 -0.94
N TYR A 9 3.68 9.42 -0.53
CA TYR A 9 4.35 8.13 -0.47
C TYR A 9 4.04 7.20 -1.65
N GLY A 10 3.25 7.64 -2.63
CA GLY A 10 2.92 6.86 -3.82
C GLY A 10 1.43 6.76 -4.12
N GLN A 11 1.06 5.80 -4.96
CA GLN A 11 -0.27 5.66 -5.55
C GLN A 11 -1.12 4.59 -4.84
N VAL A 12 -2.44 4.81 -4.80
CA VAL A 12 -3.42 3.84 -4.32
C VAL A 12 -4.29 3.36 -5.48
N ARG A 13 -4.44 2.04 -5.61
CA ARG A 13 -5.29 1.40 -6.62
C ARG A 13 -6.31 0.48 -6.00
N LEU A 14 -7.46 0.32 -6.66
CA LEU A 14 -8.45 -0.71 -6.34
C LEU A 14 -8.02 -2.05 -6.93
N GLY A 15 -7.89 -3.05 -6.06
CA GLY A 15 -7.55 -4.43 -6.39
C GLY A 15 -8.58 -5.44 -5.88
N MET A 16 -8.31 -6.71 -6.20
CA MET A 16 -9.10 -7.85 -5.75
C MET A 16 -8.16 -8.89 -5.12
N TRP A 17 -8.32 -9.17 -3.84
CA TRP A 17 -7.57 -10.20 -3.14
C TRP A 17 -8.25 -11.56 -3.31
N ARG A 18 -7.48 -12.54 -3.79
CA ARG A 18 -7.94 -13.92 -4.06
C ARG A 18 -9.24 -14.00 -4.88
N ALA A 19 -9.42 -13.07 -5.82
CA ALA A 19 -10.63 -12.92 -6.64
C ALA A 19 -11.96 -12.72 -5.87
N GLN A 20 -11.91 -12.46 -4.56
CA GLN A 20 -13.10 -12.43 -3.69
C GLN A 20 -13.29 -11.11 -2.94
N HIS A 21 -12.21 -10.47 -2.50
CA HIS A 21 -12.29 -9.30 -1.63
C HIS A 21 -11.76 -8.05 -2.33
N LYS A 22 -12.58 -7.00 -2.44
CA LYS A 22 -12.11 -5.69 -2.91
C LYS A 22 -11.16 -5.10 -1.87
N VAL A 23 -9.99 -4.68 -2.31
CA VAL A 23 -8.95 -4.11 -1.44
C VAL A 23 -8.38 -2.83 -2.05
N ALA A 24 -7.92 -1.91 -1.21
CA ALA A 24 -7.06 -0.81 -1.63
C ALA A 24 -5.61 -1.25 -1.53
N ILE A 25 -4.83 -1.04 -2.59
CA ILE A 25 -3.41 -1.38 -2.65
C ILE A 25 -2.63 -0.07 -2.75
N LYS A 26 -1.88 0.27 -1.70
CA LYS A 26 -0.99 1.43 -1.68
C LYS A 26 0.41 0.98 -2.11
N ALA A 27 0.83 1.41 -3.29
CA ALA A 27 2.19 1.22 -3.77
C ALA A 27 3.09 2.28 -3.13
N ILE A 28 4.11 1.85 -2.41
CA ILE A 28 5.09 2.73 -1.78
C ILE A 28 6.16 3.10 -2.82
N LYS A 29 6.43 4.40 -2.97
CA LYS A 29 7.50 4.91 -3.84
C LYS A 29 8.87 4.52 -3.26
N GLU A 30 9.77 4.04 -4.12
CA GLU A 30 11.15 3.71 -3.74
C GLU A 30 11.84 4.92 -3.09
N GLY A 31 12.58 4.65 -2.00
CA GLY A 31 13.26 5.67 -1.20
C GLY A 31 12.35 6.56 -0.34
N ALA A 32 11.02 6.34 -0.34
CA ALA A 32 10.11 7.12 0.49
C ALA A 32 10.13 6.72 1.99
N MET A 33 10.67 5.55 2.31
CA MET A 33 10.86 5.01 3.65
C MET A 33 11.96 3.94 3.64
N TYR A 34 12.56 3.67 4.80
CA TYR A 34 13.35 2.48 5.02
C TYR A 34 12.41 1.27 5.13
N GLU A 35 12.65 0.26 4.30
CA GLU A 35 11.73 -0.89 4.19
C GLU A 35 11.68 -1.71 5.50
N GLU A 36 12.82 -1.88 6.16
CA GLU A 36 12.93 -2.61 7.42
C GLU A 36 12.12 -1.94 8.54
N ASP A 37 12.31 -0.63 8.75
CA ASP A 37 11.55 0.15 9.74
C ASP A 37 10.04 0.11 9.44
N PHE A 38 9.66 0.24 8.17
CA PHE A 38 8.26 0.19 7.78
C PHE A 38 7.62 -1.16 8.09
N ILE A 39 8.32 -2.27 7.83
CA ILE A 39 7.82 -3.62 8.11
C ILE A 39 7.68 -3.85 9.62
N GLU A 40 8.65 -3.42 10.43
CA GLU A 40 8.57 -3.58 11.89
C GLU A 40 7.41 -2.77 12.49
N GLU A 41 7.23 -1.52 12.07
CA GLU A 41 6.10 -0.70 12.51
C GLU A 41 4.75 -1.24 12.00
N ALA A 42 4.71 -1.75 10.77
CA ALA A 42 3.50 -2.36 10.21
C ALA A 42 3.05 -3.60 10.99
N ARG A 43 3.96 -4.32 11.68
CA ARG A 43 3.59 -5.44 12.56
C ARG A 43 2.87 -4.97 13.84
N LEU A 44 3.05 -3.72 14.24
CA LEU A 44 2.38 -3.12 15.39
C LEU A 44 1.02 -2.49 15.01
N MET A 45 0.80 -2.20 13.73
CA MET A 45 -0.47 -1.64 13.24
C MET A 45 -1.56 -2.72 13.20
N MET A 46 -2.71 -2.44 13.84
CA MET A 46 -3.94 -3.26 13.76
C MET A 46 -4.83 -2.83 12.58
#